data_AF-A0A9D5VXI2-F1
#
_entry.id   AF-A0A9D5VXI2-F1
#
_cell.length_a   1.000
_cell.length_b   1.000
_cell.length_c   1.000
_cell.angle_alpha   90.00
_cell.angle_beta   90.00
_cell.angle_gamma   90.00
#
_symmetry.space_group_name_H-M   'P 1'
#
loop_
_entity.id
_entity.type
_entity.pdbx_description
1 polymer ?
#
loop_
_entity_poly.entity_id
_entity_poly.type
_entity_poly.pdbx_seq_one_letter_code
_entity_poly.pdbx_strand_id
1 'polypeptide(L)'
;MNYISKISKGIYEELGYNFLKSSFGRDPFEWIHNKRLRGLYWDLFLSNRMPSAVEFEMNSYCNRRCSYCPNHFTQPKTEHFDFNLYKDLINELSTLNYHGEITPNFYGEPLLDKRIYDFIAYAREKLPHAFIIVNTNADYLGIKEFQRLMEAGVSPFDIAQPSENILNLKEFLKENTEYQGKVIIRNMTKEIRTLSSRGGLISDKRVKYAEKRGCFRSRRVTLTYNGDMIMCCEDYHRSFIFGNIKQDGLMNIWKKSLKLRREIFLGHYAIPICRKCAGFEAS
;
A
#
# COMPACT_ATOMS: atom_id res chain seq x y z
N MET A 1 20.76 -2.76 5.58
CA MET A 1 19.29 -2.98 5.64
C MET A 1 18.60 -1.76 5.06
N ASN A 2 17.86 -1.90 3.96
CA ASN A 2 17.17 -0.78 3.31
C ASN A 2 16.04 -0.24 4.20
N TYR A 3 15.71 1.05 4.06
CA TYR A 3 14.64 1.73 4.81
C TYR A 3 13.29 0.99 4.74
N ILE A 4 12.97 0.36 3.60
CA ILE A 4 11.81 -0.54 3.45
C ILE A 4 11.87 -1.72 4.41
N SER A 5 13.04 -2.34 4.61
CA SER A 5 13.18 -3.41 5.60
C SER A 5 13.04 -2.91 7.03
N LYS A 6 13.27 -1.62 7.30
CA LYS A 6 12.98 -1.01 8.61
C LYS A 6 11.51 -0.63 8.75
N ILE A 7 10.82 -0.24 7.67
CA ILE A 7 9.38 0.08 7.66
C ILE A 7 8.53 -1.19 7.68
N SER A 8 8.85 -2.18 6.85
CA SER A 8 8.19 -3.49 6.85
C SER A 8 8.42 -4.23 8.18
N LYS A 9 9.58 -4.04 8.83
CA LYS A 9 9.80 -4.48 10.21
C LYS A 9 9.05 -3.60 11.21
N GLY A 10 9.11 -2.28 11.10
CA GLY A 10 8.47 -1.35 12.05
C GLY A 10 6.93 -1.43 12.08
N ILE A 11 6.29 -1.78 10.97
CA ILE A 11 4.83 -1.91 10.87
C ILE A 11 4.31 -3.24 11.43
N TYR A 12 5.17 -4.26 11.54
CA TYR A 12 4.77 -5.60 12.01
C TYR A 12 5.50 -6.09 13.28
N GLU A 13 6.61 -5.48 13.71
CA GLU A 13 7.62 -6.21 14.50
C GLU A 13 8.38 -5.41 15.57
N GLU A 14 7.73 -5.02 16.66
CA GLU A 14 8.50 -4.99 17.93
C GLU A 14 7.83 -5.79 19.04
N LEU A 15 6.59 -5.49 19.39
CA LEU A 15 5.93 -6.18 20.51
C LEU A 15 5.60 -7.65 20.21
N GLY A 16 5.00 -7.95 19.05
CA GLY A 16 4.65 -9.32 18.67
C GLY A 16 5.87 -10.17 18.30
N TYR A 17 6.85 -9.57 17.61
CA TYR A 17 8.11 -10.22 17.25
C TYR A 17 8.91 -10.61 18.50
N ASN A 18 9.12 -9.67 19.44
CA ASN A 18 9.87 -9.93 20.66
C ASN A 18 9.12 -10.90 21.58
N PHE A 19 7.80 -10.81 21.69
CA PHE A 19 6.99 -11.76 22.46
C PHE A 19 7.03 -13.18 21.90
N LEU A 20 6.87 -13.36 20.58
CA LEU A 20 6.91 -14.69 19.98
C LEU A 20 8.31 -15.30 20.03
N LYS A 21 9.34 -14.49 19.80
CA LYS A 21 10.74 -14.92 19.91
C LYS A 21 11.10 -15.31 21.34
N SER A 22 10.67 -14.54 22.34
CA SER A 22 10.94 -14.85 23.75
C SER A 22 10.12 -16.05 24.26
N SER A 23 8.89 -16.23 23.78
CA SER A 23 7.97 -17.28 24.25
C SER A 23 8.20 -18.63 23.58
N PHE A 24 8.64 -18.66 22.31
CA PHE A 24 8.75 -19.89 21.52
C PHE A 24 10.18 -20.23 21.05
N GLY A 25 11.17 -19.35 21.26
CA GLY A 25 12.57 -19.60 20.92
C GLY A 25 12.86 -19.79 19.43
N ARG A 26 11.92 -19.45 18.54
CA ARG A 26 12.04 -19.57 17.08
C ARG A 26 12.19 -18.21 16.42
N ASP A 27 12.84 -18.19 15.25
CA ASP A 27 12.84 -17.00 14.40
C ASP A 27 11.39 -16.69 13.98
N PRO A 28 10.87 -15.49 14.25
CA PRO A 28 9.55 -15.11 13.79
C PRO A 28 9.36 -15.27 12.26
N PHE A 29 10.39 -15.20 11.43
CA PHE A 29 10.20 -15.50 10.00
C PHE A 29 9.72 -16.95 9.74
N GLU A 30 9.94 -17.91 10.65
CA GLU A 30 9.35 -19.25 10.56
C GLU A 30 7.82 -19.26 10.77
N TRP A 31 7.24 -18.31 11.52
CA TRP A 31 5.79 -18.30 11.75
C TRP A 31 5.04 -18.03 10.46
N ILE A 32 5.60 -17.26 9.52
CA ILE A 32 5.02 -17.00 8.19
C ILE A 32 4.72 -18.30 7.43
N HIS A 33 5.53 -19.34 7.66
CA HIS A 33 5.36 -20.65 7.02
C HIS A 33 4.47 -21.61 7.83
N ASN A 34 4.23 -21.35 9.13
CA ASN A 34 3.39 -22.18 9.98
C ASN A 34 1.98 -21.60 10.13
N LYS A 35 0.98 -22.28 9.57
CA LYS A 35 -0.43 -21.86 9.62
C LYS A 35 -0.97 -21.68 11.05
N ARG A 36 -0.61 -22.54 12.00
CA ARG A 36 -1.08 -22.43 13.40
C ARG A 36 -0.51 -21.19 14.07
N LEU A 37 0.80 -20.93 13.90
CA LEU A 37 1.45 -19.75 14.46
C LEU A 37 0.91 -18.45 13.84
N ARG A 38 0.57 -18.44 12.54
CA ARG A 38 -0.13 -17.30 11.91
C ARG A 38 -1.52 -17.06 12.47
N GLY A 39 -2.28 -18.12 12.72
CA GLY A 39 -3.60 -18.03 13.37
C GLY A 39 -3.47 -17.38 14.74
N LEU A 40 -2.56 -17.90 15.55
CA LEU A 40 -2.29 -17.35 16.88
C LEU A 40 -1.82 -15.89 16.82
N TYR A 41 -0.90 -15.56 15.90
CA TYR A 41 -0.43 -14.19 15.72
C TYR A 41 -1.58 -13.24 15.32
N TRP A 42 -2.46 -13.69 14.41
CA TRP A 42 -3.64 -12.91 14.07
C TRP A 42 -4.51 -12.66 15.29
N ASP A 43 -4.86 -13.73 16.03
CA ASP A 43 -5.80 -13.65 17.13
C ASP A 43 -5.27 -12.79 18.28
N LEU A 44 -3.97 -12.87 18.59
CA LEU A 44 -3.33 -12.10 19.64
C LEU A 44 -3.01 -10.65 19.25
N PHE A 45 -2.56 -10.41 18.01
CA PHE A 45 -1.95 -9.13 17.64
C PHE A 45 -2.69 -8.35 16.55
N LEU A 46 -3.53 -8.99 15.74
CA LEU A 46 -4.15 -8.35 14.56
C LEU A 46 -5.68 -8.25 14.64
N SER A 47 -6.34 -9.16 15.35
CA SER A 47 -7.81 -9.30 15.42
C SER A 47 -8.52 -8.02 15.85
N ASN A 48 -7.92 -7.25 16.75
CA ASN A 48 -8.45 -5.99 17.27
C ASN A 48 -7.71 -4.74 16.75
N ARG A 49 -6.82 -4.88 15.76
CA ARG A 49 -6.03 -3.76 15.25
C ARG A 49 -6.62 -3.12 14.02
N MET A 50 -6.37 -1.82 13.92
CA MET A 50 -6.53 -1.00 12.72
C MET A 50 -5.80 -1.61 11.51
N PRO A 51 -6.23 -1.30 10.28
CA PRO A 51 -5.52 -1.74 9.09
C PRO A 51 -4.06 -1.28 9.10
N SER A 52 -3.14 -2.10 8.61
CA SER A 52 -1.72 -1.72 8.57
C SER A 52 -1.43 -0.60 7.58
N ALA A 53 -2.32 -0.42 6.59
CA ALA A 53 -2.27 0.67 5.63
C ALA A 53 -3.68 1.04 5.16
N VAL A 54 -3.87 2.32 4.85
CA VAL A 54 -5.01 2.86 4.12
C VAL A 54 -4.51 3.44 2.80
N GLU A 55 -4.84 2.76 1.72
CA GLU A 55 -4.56 3.17 0.35
C GLU A 55 -5.84 3.77 -0.21
N PHE A 56 -5.75 4.91 -0.89
CA PHE A 56 -6.90 5.53 -1.53
C PHE A 56 -6.56 5.97 -2.95
N GLU A 57 -7.47 5.71 -3.88
CA GLU A 57 -7.39 6.12 -5.26
C GLU A 57 -7.68 7.62 -5.36
N MET A 58 -6.65 8.44 -5.11
CA MET A 58 -6.74 9.90 -5.16
C MET A 58 -7.20 10.40 -6.54
N ASN A 59 -6.61 9.82 -7.59
CA ASN A 59 -7.07 9.96 -8.96
C ASN A 59 -6.95 8.60 -9.66
N SER A 60 -7.86 8.33 -10.60
CA SER A 60 -7.91 7.05 -11.32
C SER A 60 -7.02 7.03 -12.57
N TYR A 61 -6.68 8.19 -13.13
CA TYR A 61 -5.98 8.30 -14.41
C TYR A 61 -4.46 8.25 -14.26
N CYS A 62 -3.79 7.56 -15.17
CA CYS A 62 -2.33 7.56 -15.26
C CYS A 62 -1.92 7.95 -16.69
N ASN A 63 -0.90 8.79 -16.82
CA ASN A 63 -0.33 9.19 -18.10
C ASN A 63 0.44 8.06 -18.81
N ARG A 64 0.61 6.90 -18.17
CA ARG A 64 1.34 5.74 -18.71
C ARG A 64 0.46 4.50 -18.92
N ARG A 65 0.90 3.61 -19.81
CA ARG A 65 0.25 2.33 -20.16
C ARG A 65 1.23 1.15 -20.12
N CYS A 66 1.92 0.99 -19.00
CA CYS A 66 2.93 -0.04 -18.81
C CYS A 66 2.37 -1.45 -19.04
N SER A 67 3.08 -2.32 -19.76
CA SER A 67 2.61 -3.68 -20.12
C SER A 67 2.29 -4.59 -18.93
N TYR A 68 2.80 -4.29 -17.74
CA TYR A 68 2.56 -4.99 -16.49
C TYR A 68 1.48 -4.34 -15.60
N CYS A 69 0.71 -3.40 -16.16
CA CYS A 69 -0.35 -2.66 -15.49
C CYS A 69 -1.68 -2.86 -16.25
N PRO A 70 -2.83 -3.06 -15.56
CA PRO A 70 -4.12 -3.21 -16.23
C PRO A 70 -4.50 -2.01 -17.12
N ASN A 71 -3.98 -0.80 -16.80
CA ASN A 71 -4.11 0.39 -17.65
C ASN A 71 -3.55 0.21 -19.07
N HIS A 72 -2.72 -0.80 -19.31
CA HIS A 72 -2.30 -1.19 -20.65
C HIS A 72 -3.49 -1.59 -21.52
N PHE A 73 -4.41 -2.37 -20.99
CA PHE A 73 -5.56 -2.92 -21.71
C PHE A 73 -6.76 -1.98 -21.71
N THR A 74 -7.01 -1.31 -20.59
CA THR A 74 -8.16 -0.42 -20.43
C THR A 74 -7.75 0.74 -19.55
N GLN A 75 -7.91 1.98 -20.02
CA GLN A 75 -7.75 3.14 -19.12
C GLN A 75 -9.09 3.49 -18.50
N PRO A 76 -9.13 3.78 -17.19
CA PRO A 76 -10.33 4.28 -16.55
C PRO A 76 -10.61 5.73 -17.00
N LYS A 77 -11.86 6.16 -16.85
CA LYS A 77 -12.19 7.59 -16.86
C LYS A 77 -11.48 8.27 -15.70
N THR A 78 -11.10 9.53 -15.89
CA THR A 78 -10.51 10.35 -14.84
C THR A 78 -11.56 10.69 -13.80
N GLU A 79 -11.31 10.20 -12.59
CA GLU A 79 -12.15 10.37 -11.41
C GLU A 79 -11.24 10.78 -10.25
N HIS A 80 -11.78 11.52 -9.32
CA HIS A 80 -11.03 12.15 -8.24
C HIS A 80 -11.64 11.81 -6.88
N PHE A 81 -10.80 11.46 -5.92
CA PHE A 81 -11.22 11.33 -4.53
C PHE A 81 -11.62 12.70 -3.99
N ASP A 82 -12.76 12.75 -3.30
CA ASP A 82 -13.27 13.98 -2.70
C ASP A 82 -12.44 14.37 -1.46
N PHE A 83 -12.00 15.63 -1.42
CA PHE A 83 -11.12 16.09 -0.34
C PHE A 83 -11.85 16.24 1.00
N ASN A 84 -13.17 16.52 1.00
CA ASN A 84 -13.92 16.57 2.26
C ASN A 84 -14.08 15.17 2.85
N LEU A 85 -14.41 14.18 2.02
CA LEU A 85 -14.41 12.78 2.42
C LEU A 85 -13.04 12.32 2.95
N TYR A 86 -11.96 12.78 2.32
CA TYR A 86 -10.61 12.51 2.81
C TYR A 86 -10.37 13.10 4.19
N LYS A 87 -10.81 14.34 4.44
CA LYS A 87 -10.71 14.96 5.77
C LYS A 87 -11.49 14.16 6.81
N ASP A 88 -12.70 13.72 6.48
CA ASP A 88 -13.53 12.88 7.37
C ASP A 88 -12.82 11.57 7.71
N LEU A 89 -12.26 10.88 6.70
CA LEU A 89 -11.46 9.68 6.86
C LEU A 89 -10.25 9.91 7.79
N ILE A 90 -9.48 10.97 7.55
CA ILE A 90 -8.29 11.28 8.34
C ILE A 90 -8.66 11.68 9.78
N ASN A 91 -9.76 12.41 9.97
CA ASN A 91 -10.28 12.75 11.29
C ASN A 91 -10.69 11.49 12.05
N GLU A 92 -11.42 10.55 11.41
CA GLU A 92 -11.77 9.26 11.99
C GLU A 92 -10.50 8.52 12.47
N LEU A 93 -9.49 8.40 11.60
CA LEU A 93 -8.21 7.76 11.93
C LEU A 93 -7.45 8.47 13.05
N SER A 94 -7.53 9.80 13.12
CA SER A 94 -6.88 10.60 14.16
C SER A 94 -7.45 10.29 15.54
N THR A 95 -8.79 10.15 15.67
CA THR A 95 -9.43 9.75 16.94
C THR A 95 -8.96 8.39 17.46
N LEU A 96 -8.39 7.55 16.59
CA LEU A 96 -7.92 6.20 16.89
C LEU A 96 -6.41 6.12 17.09
N ASN A 97 -5.70 7.26 17.06
CA ASN A 97 -4.24 7.33 17.11
C ASN A 97 -3.58 6.45 16.03
N TYR A 98 -4.10 6.53 14.80
CA TYR A 98 -3.58 5.77 13.67
C TYR A 98 -2.11 6.10 13.39
N HIS A 99 -1.29 5.05 13.30
CA HIS A 99 0.16 5.13 13.06
C HIS A 99 0.61 4.12 11.98
N GLY A 100 -0.33 3.66 11.14
CA GLY A 100 -0.03 2.83 9.98
C GLY A 100 0.37 3.67 8.77
N GLU A 101 0.25 3.08 7.58
CA GLU A 101 0.57 3.76 6.33
C GLU A 101 -0.64 4.47 5.72
N ILE A 102 -0.43 5.67 5.17
CA ILE A 102 -1.37 6.37 4.30
C ILE A 102 -0.72 6.53 2.93
N THR A 103 -1.40 6.15 1.85
CA THR A 103 -0.84 6.30 0.50
C THR A 103 -1.91 6.63 -0.56
N PRO A 104 -1.71 7.65 -1.40
CA PRO A 104 -2.58 7.96 -2.53
C PRO A 104 -2.25 7.01 -3.69
N ASN A 105 -2.64 5.74 -3.58
CA ASN A 105 -2.23 4.69 -4.49
C ASN A 105 -3.42 3.84 -4.96
N PHE A 106 -3.44 3.54 -6.26
CA PHE A 106 -4.20 2.43 -6.85
C PHE A 106 -3.60 2.13 -8.23
N TYR A 107 -4.15 2.72 -9.29
CA TYR A 107 -3.62 2.62 -10.66
C TYR A 107 -3.47 3.98 -11.37
N GLY A 108 -3.80 5.10 -10.72
CA GLY A 108 -3.55 6.45 -11.23
C GLY A 108 -2.13 6.97 -10.93
N GLU A 109 -1.80 8.14 -11.48
CA GLU A 109 -0.56 8.87 -11.15
C GLU A 109 -0.88 10.03 -10.20
N PRO A 110 -0.49 9.97 -8.91
CA PRO A 110 -0.89 10.97 -7.92
C PRO A 110 -0.38 12.39 -8.24
N LEU A 111 0.76 12.57 -8.91
CA LEU A 111 1.31 13.90 -9.22
C LEU A 111 0.57 14.67 -10.34
N LEU A 112 -0.36 14.02 -11.04
CA LEU A 112 -1.28 14.69 -11.97
C LEU A 112 -2.31 15.54 -11.22
N ASP A 113 -2.70 15.14 -10.02
CA ASP A 113 -3.63 15.89 -9.18
C ASP A 113 -2.87 16.84 -8.25
N LYS A 114 -2.92 18.14 -8.53
CA LYS A 114 -2.17 19.15 -7.78
C LYS A 114 -2.63 19.33 -6.34
N ARG A 115 -3.75 18.72 -5.94
CA ARG A 115 -4.23 18.73 -4.55
C ARG A 115 -3.42 17.77 -3.66
N ILE A 116 -2.53 16.95 -4.22
CA ILE A 116 -1.75 15.95 -3.45
C ILE A 116 -1.01 16.56 -2.26
N TYR A 117 -0.51 17.79 -2.40
CA TYR A 117 0.16 18.50 -1.31
C TYR A 117 -0.78 18.77 -0.13
N ASP A 118 -2.04 19.12 -0.41
CA ASP A 118 -3.05 19.40 0.61
C ASP A 118 -3.49 18.11 1.31
N PHE A 119 -3.62 17.01 0.56
CA PHE A 119 -3.90 15.68 1.12
C PHE A 119 -2.78 15.26 2.09
N ILE A 120 -1.52 15.37 1.66
CA ILE A 120 -0.36 15.00 2.47
C ILE A 120 -0.24 15.88 3.71
N ALA A 121 -0.35 17.21 3.54
CA ALA A 121 -0.25 18.16 4.65
C ALA A 121 -1.34 17.91 5.70
N TYR A 122 -2.58 17.69 5.27
CA TYR A 122 -3.69 17.40 6.17
C TYR A 122 -3.48 16.09 6.93
N ALA A 123 -3.03 15.02 6.26
CA ALA A 123 -2.70 13.77 6.94
C ALA A 123 -1.55 13.93 7.92
N ARG A 124 -0.48 14.66 7.57
CA ARG A 124 0.65 14.86 8.47
C ARG A 124 0.24 15.64 9.72
N GLU A 125 -0.59 16.68 9.57
CA GLU A 125 -1.11 17.47 10.69
C GLU A 125 -1.91 16.61 11.67
N LYS A 126 -2.85 15.79 11.17
CA LYS A 126 -3.77 15.00 12.01
C LYS A 126 -3.18 13.67 12.48
N LEU A 127 -2.21 13.12 11.76
CA LEU A 127 -1.59 11.81 11.98
C LEU A 127 -0.06 11.94 12.04
N PRO A 128 0.50 12.63 13.06
CA PRO A 128 1.93 12.96 13.11
C PRO A 128 2.85 11.73 13.12
N HIS A 129 2.34 10.57 13.56
CA HIS A 129 3.09 9.31 13.64
C HIS A 129 2.78 8.32 12.51
N ALA A 130 1.89 8.66 11.58
CA ALA A 130 1.63 7.82 10.42
C ALA A 130 2.76 7.91 9.38
N PHE A 131 2.96 6.83 8.65
CA PHE A 131 3.86 6.78 7.50
C PHE A 131 3.08 7.22 6.25
N ILE A 132 3.43 8.37 5.68
CA ILE A 132 2.80 8.86 4.45
C ILE A 132 3.72 8.51 3.29
N ILE A 133 3.26 7.64 2.39
CA ILE A 133 4.06 7.13 1.27
C ILE A 133 3.45 7.62 -0.03
N VAL A 134 4.26 8.18 -0.93
CA VAL A 134 3.81 8.54 -2.29
C VAL A 134 4.45 7.57 -3.28
N ASN A 135 3.61 6.90 -4.07
CA ASN A 135 4.01 6.03 -5.18
C ASN A 135 3.83 6.80 -6.49
N THR A 136 4.89 7.01 -7.27
CA THR A 136 4.82 7.80 -8.51
C THR A 136 5.71 7.23 -9.62
N ASN A 137 5.32 7.44 -10.88
CA ASN A 137 6.13 7.16 -12.05
C ASN A 137 7.23 8.22 -12.32
N ALA A 138 7.21 9.31 -11.56
CA ALA A 138 8.14 10.44 -11.57
C ALA A 138 8.21 11.27 -12.86
N ASP A 139 7.27 11.13 -13.81
CA ASP A 139 7.23 12.01 -15.00
C ASP A 139 7.03 13.48 -14.62
N TYR A 140 6.32 13.73 -13.53
CA TYR A 140 6.01 15.07 -13.01
C TYR A 140 6.73 15.38 -11.69
N LEU A 141 7.77 14.61 -11.33
CA LEU A 141 8.51 14.79 -10.09
C LEU A 141 9.83 15.54 -10.35
N GLY A 142 9.73 16.86 -10.51
CA GLY A 142 10.90 17.74 -10.47
C GLY A 142 11.42 17.94 -9.04
N ILE A 143 12.58 18.59 -8.89
CA ILE A 143 13.18 18.90 -7.58
C ILE A 143 12.22 19.75 -6.74
N LYS A 144 11.56 20.74 -7.36
CA LYS A 144 10.57 21.60 -6.69
C LYS A 144 9.38 20.80 -6.16
N GLU A 145 8.82 19.91 -6.97
CA GLU A 145 7.69 19.07 -6.58
C GLU A 145 8.10 18.10 -5.47
N PHE A 146 9.29 17.51 -5.57
CA PHE A 146 9.87 16.65 -4.54
C PHE A 146 9.99 17.39 -3.20
N GLN A 147 10.66 18.54 -3.17
CA GLN A 147 10.84 19.34 -1.95
C GLN A 147 9.49 19.72 -1.33
N ARG A 148 8.55 20.21 -2.14
CA ARG A 148 7.22 20.59 -1.65
C ARG A 148 6.45 19.42 -1.02
N LEU A 149 6.63 18.19 -1.51
CA LEU A 149 6.02 17.01 -0.90
C LEU A 149 6.74 16.57 0.38
N MET A 150 8.07 16.65 0.41
CA MET A 150 8.84 16.39 1.62
C MET A 150 8.45 17.37 2.74
N GLU A 151 8.32 18.64 2.42
CA GLU A 151 7.85 19.71 3.32
C GLU A 151 6.41 19.47 3.80
N ALA A 152 5.52 19.00 2.93
CA ALA A 152 4.15 18.63 3.31
C ALA A 152 4.11 17.42 4.28
N GLY A 153 5.19 16.63 4.36
CA GLY A 153 5.33 15.57 5.35
C GLY A 153 5.31 14.15 4.80
N VAL A 154 5.68 13.94 3.54
CA VAL A 154 5.96 12.58 3.03
C VAL A 154 7.08 11.94 3.85
N SER A 155 6.90 10.67 4.22
CA SER A 155 7.90 9.85 4.90
C SER A 155 8.85 9.24 3.85
N PRO A 156 8.60 8.03 3.27
CA PRO A 156 9.30 7.63 2.05
C PRO A 156 8.58 8.04 0.76
N PHE A 157 9.38 8.37 -0.25
CA PHE A 157 9.00 8.36 -1.66
C PHE A 157 9.31 7.01 -2.29
N ASP A 158 8.33 6.39 -2.96
CA ASP A 158 8.53 5.18 -3.76
C ASP A 158 8.33 5.55 -5.24
N ILE A 159 9.44 5.63 -5.97
CA ILE A 159 9.46 5.99 -7.39
C ILE A 159 9.47 4.70 -8.19
N ALA A 160 8.29 4.34 -8.71
CA ALA A 160 8.04 3.12 -9.43
C ALA A 160 8.15 3.35 -10.95
N GLN A 161 9.18 2.77 -11.57
CA GLN A 161 9.50 2.95 -12.99
C GLN A 161 9.82 4.41 -13.35
N PRO A 162 10.95 4.97 -12.89
CA PRO A 162 11.33 6.32 -13.28
C PRO A 162 11.52 6.44 -14.81
N SER A 163 11.18 7.60 -15.37
CA SER A 163 11.68 8.06 -16.67
C SER A 163 13.10 8.64 -16.54
N GLU A 164 13.67 9.12 -17.64
CA GLU A 164 14.97 9.81 -17.66
C GLU A 164 14.99 11.06 -16.77
N ASN A 165 13.83 11.66 -16.51
CA ASN A 165 13.67 12.83 -15.63
C ASN A 165 14.21 12.60 -14.20
N ILE A 166 14.40 11.34 -13.79
CA ILE A 166 14.94 11.01 -12.48
C ILE A 166 16.44 11.35 -12.33
N LEU A 167 17.18 11.55 -13.42
CA LEU A 167 18.63 11.77 -13.36
C LEU A 167 18.97 13.02 -12.53
N ASN A 168 18.29 14.13 -12.79
CA ASN A 168 18.46 15.36 -12.03
C ASN A 168 18.13 15.16 -10.55
N LEU A 169 17.05 14.41 -10.24
CA LEU A 169 16.71 14.10 -8.86
C LEU A 169 17.78 13.22 -8.20
N LYS A 170 18.36 12.26 -8.91
CA LYS A 170 19.46 11.42 -8.37
C LYS A 170 20.69 12.25 -8.03
N GLU A 171 21.06 13.21 -8.87
CA GLU A 171 22.17 14.12 -8.60
C GLU A 171 21.88 15.01 -7.39
N PHE A 172 20.69 15.63 -7.36
CA PHE A 172 20.22 16.39 -6.21
C PHE A 172 20.26 15.57 -4.91
N LEU A 173 19.79 14.33 -4.91
CA LEU A 173 19.80 13.46 -3.73
C LEU A 173 21.20 13.04 -3.26
N LYS A 174 22.22 13.07 -4.14
CA LYS A 174 23.62 12.83 -3.74
C LYS A 174 24.17 14.01 -2.95
N GLU A 175 23.80 15.23 -3.35
CA GLU A 175 24.25 16.47 -2.71
C GLU A 175 23.47 16.78 -1.42
N ASN A 176 22.21 16.31 -1.31
CA ASN A 176 21.31 16.59 -0.20
C ASN A 176 21.09 15.32 0.66
N THR A 177 22.10 15.02 1.49
CA THR A 177 22.19 13.77 2.25
C THR A 177 21.05 13.55 3.26
N GLU A 178 20.36 14.60 3.69
CA GLU A 178 19.21 14.55 4.59
C GLU A 178 17.99 13.81 4.01
N TYR A 179 17.98 13.59 2.68
CA TYR A 179 16.98 12.79 1.98
C TYR A 179 17.41 11.34 1.76
N GLN A 180 18.64 10.96 2.12
CA GLN A 180 19.11 9.59 1.97
C GLN A 180 18.23 8.60 2.75
N GLY A 181 17.89 7.49 2.11
CA GLY A 181 16.99 6.48 2.68
C GLY A 181 15.50 6.87 2.67
N LYS A 182 15.14 8.14 2.41
CA LYS A 182 13.74 8.57 2.25
C LYS A 182 13.23 8.37 0.83
N VAL A 183 14.10 8.19 -0.15
CA VAL A 183 13.70 7.93 -1.54
C VAL A 183 14.11 6.52 -1.96
N ILE A 184 13.14 5.79 -2.47
CA ILE A 184 13.31 4.47 -3.06
C ILE A 184 13.05 4.64 -4.56
N ILE A 185 14.01 4.26 -5.39
CA ILE A 185 13.86 4.27 -6.84
C ILE A 185 13.90 2.83 -7.31
N ARG A 186 12.85 2.38 -8.02
CA ARG A 186 12.74 1.03 -8.56
C ARG A 186 12.51 1.05 -10.05
N ASN A 187 13.20 0.19 -10.79
CA ASN A 187 12.89 -0.09 -12.19
C ASN A 187 12.03 -1.35 -12.30
N MET A 188 10.71 -1.19 -12.43
CA MET A 188 9.76 -2.32 -12.44
C MET A 188 10.02 -3.31 -13.59
N THR A 189 10.56 -2.86 -14.72
CA THR A 189 10.88 -3.75 -15.85
C THR A 189 12.22 -4.46 -15.72
N LYS A 190 13.21 -3.83 -15.09
CA LYS A 190 14.60 -4.34 -15.03
C LYS A 190 14.97 -5.00 -13.71
N GLU A 191 14.49 -4.48 -12.59
CA GLU A 191 14.94 -4.87 -11.24
C GLU A 191 13.99 -5.86 -10.56
N ILE A 192 12.73 -5.91 -10.99
CA ILE A 192 11.75 -6.80 -10.37
C ILE A 192 11.86 -8.20 -10.96
N ARG A 193 12.37 -9.12 -10.14
CA ARG A 193 12.46 -10.55 -10.43
C ARG A 193 11.08 -11.20 -10.56
N THR A 194 10.06 -10.67 -9.90
CA THR A 194 8.70 -11.22 -9.92
C THR A 194 7.64 -10.12 -9.88
N LEU A 195 6.88 -10.01 -10.98
CA LEU A 195 5.77 -9.06 -11.08
C LEU A 195 4.50 -9.64 -10.46
N SER A 196 3.63 -8.74 -9.97
CA SER A 196 2.28 -9.12 -9.60
C SER A 196 1.45 -9.48 -10.82
N SER A 197 0.64 -10.54 -10.70
CA SER A 197 -0.41 -10.88 -11.66
C SER A 197 -1.59 -9.89 -11.70
N ARG A 198 -1.69 -8.94 -10.75
CA ARG A 198 -2.85 -8.02 -10.61
C ARG A 198 -4.19 -8.76 -10.57
N GLY A 199 -4.31 -9.70 -9.64
CA GLY A 199 -5.52 -10.53 -9.52
C GLY A 199 -5.73 -11.52 -10.67
N GLY A 200 -4.69 -11.77 -11.48
CA GLY A 200 -4.75 -12.62 -12.68
C GLY A 200 -4.97 -11.86 -13.99
N LEU A 201 -4.98 -10.52 -13.98
CA LEU A 201 -5.13 -9.69 -15.18
C LEU A 201 -3.85 -9.56 -16.01
N ILE A 202 -2.69 -9.73 -15.40
CA ILE A 202 -1.39 -9.63 -16.08
C ILE A 202 -0.82 -11.02 -16.32
N SER A 203 -0.66 -11.35 -17.61
CA SER A 203 0.02 -12.53 -18.10
C SER A 203 1.41 -12.16 -18.64
N ASP A 204 2.33 -11.81 -17.74
CA ASP A 204 3.74 -11.54 -18.06
C ASP A 204 4.61 -12.73 -17.63
N LYS A 205 5.62 -13.10 -18.42
CA LYS A 205 6.51 -14.25 -18.13
C LYS A 205 7.28 -14.10 -16.80
N ARG A 206 7.42 -12.87 -16.30
CA ARG A 206 8.04 -12.56 -15.00
C ARG A 206 7.08 -12.74 -13.83
N VAL A 207 5.79 -12.95 -14.06
CA VAL A 207 4.84 -13.31 -13.00
C VAL A 207 5.13 -14.76 -12.60
N LYS A 208 5.52 -14.96 -11.35
CA LYS A 208 5.72 -16.31 -10.78
C LYS A 208 4.53 -16.66 -9.90
N TYR A 209 3.93 -17.82 -10.19
CA TYR A 209 2.89 -18.39 -9.36
C TYR A 209 3.55 -19.27 -8.31
N ALA A 210 3.51 -18.84 -7.05
CA ALA A 210 4.00 -19.61 -5.93
C ALA A 210 2.85 -20.26 -5.14
N GLU A 211 3.17 -21.27 -4.33
CA GLU A 211 2.23 -21.80 -3.35
C GLU A 211 1.84 -20.68 -2.37
N LYS A 212 0.59 -20.23 -2.44
CA LYS A 212 0.12 -19.12 -1.62
C LYS A 212 -0.20 -19.59 -0.21
N ARG A 213 0.79 -19.59 0.66
CA ARG A 213 0.58 -19.95 2.08
C ARG A 213 -0.32 -18.97 2.80
N GLY A 214 -0.36 -17.70 2.42
CA GLY A 214 -1.19 -16.64 3.03
C GLY A 214 -0.99 -15.33 2.29
N CYS A 215 -1.75 -14.29 2.65
CA CYS A 215 -1.61 -12.97 2.03
C CYS A 215 -1.68 -11.84 3.06
N PHE A 216 -0.56 -11.15 3.27
CA PHE A 216 -0.45 -10.01 4.19
C PHE A 216 -1.21 -8.76 3.73
N ARG A 217 -1.52 -8.64 2.44
CA ARG A 217 -2.37 -7.54 1.94
C ARG A 217 -3.79 -7.58 2.47
N SER A 218 -4.23 -8.72 3.02
CA SER A 218 -5.48 -8.78 3.78
C SER A 218 -5.52 -7.80 4.95
N ARG A 219 -4.37 -7.31 5.44
CA ARG A 219 -4.28 -6.28 6.48
C ARG A 219 -4.38 -4.83 5.99
N ARG A 220 -4.38 -4.62 4.67
CA ARG A 220 -4.42 -3.29 4.04
C ARG A 220 -5.83 -2.96 3.56
N VAL A 221 -6.20 -1.70 3.65
CA VAL A 221 -7.43 -1.14 3.09
C VAL A 221 -7.11 -0.49 1.75
N THR A 222 -7.98 -0.69 0.77
CA THR A 222 -7.95 0.05 -0.49
C THR A 222 -9.31 0.70 -0.70
N LEU A 223 -9.30 2.02 -0.84
CA LEU A 223 -10.47 2.85 -1.13
C LEU A 223 -10.42 3.32 -2.57
N THR A 224 -11.51 3.18 -3.30
CA THR A 224 -11.67 3.72 -4.64
C THR A 224 -11.97 5.23 -4.59
N TYR A 225 -11.92 5.92 -5.74
CA TYR A 225 -12.17 7.36 -5.83
C TYR A 225 -13.53 7.79 -5.23
N ASN A 226 -14.54 6.93 -5.26
CA ASN A 226 -15.89 7.19 -4.75
C ASN A 226 -16.10 6.76 -3.28
N GLY A 227 -15.08 6.19 -2.63
CA GLY A 227 -15.10 5.77 -1.23
C GLY A 227 -15.49 4.30 -1.01
N ASP A 228 -15.57 3.47 -2.05
CA ASP A 228 -15.82 2.03 -1.85
C ASP A 228 -14.56 1.37 -1.26
N MET A 229 -14.74 0.59 -0.20
CA MET A 229 -13.68 -0.26 0.34
C MET A 229 -13.69 -1.60 -0.38
N ILE A 230 -12.67 -1.84 -1.19
CA ILE A 230 -12.51 -3.08 -1.96
C ILE A 230 -11.58 -4.07 -1.25
N MET A 231 -11.44 -5.29 -1.79
CA MET A 231 -10.59 -6.33 -1.20
C MET A 231 -9.14 -5.87 -1.00
N CYS A 232 -8.47 -5.44 -2.07
CA CYS A 232 -7.09 -4.98 -2.04
C CYS A 232 -6.73 -4.24 -3.33
N CYS A 233 -5.53 -3.65 -3.38
CA CYS A 233 -5.00 -2.96 -4.54
C CYS A 233 -4.85 -3.80 -5.83
N GLU A 234 -4.97 -5.12 -5.75
CA GLU A 234 -4.98 -5.96 -6.96
C GLU A 234 -6.36 -6.06 -7.61
N ASP A 235 -7.42 -5.60 -6.94
CA ASP A 235 -8.80 -5.63 -7.43
C ASP A 235 -9.15 -4.47 -8.36
N TYR A 236 -8.44 -4.40 -9.49
CA TYR A 236 -8.59 -3.34 -10.50
C TYR A 236 -10.05 -3.11 -10.92
N HIS A 237 -10.81 -4.19 -11.12
CA HIS A 237 -12.21 -4.14 -11.53
C HIS A 237 -13.20 -3.92 -10.37
N ARG A 238 -12.72 -3.75 -9.13
CA ARG A 238 -13.55 -3.54 -7.94
C ARG A 238 -14.59 -4.67 -7.79
N SER A 239 -14.14 -5.89 -8.07
CA SER A 239 -14.97 -7.09 -8.13
C SER A 239 -15.52 -7.52 -6.76
N PHE A 240 -14.91 -7.04 -5.67
CA PHE A 240 -15.37 -7.32 -4.32
C PHE A 240 -15.36 -6.06 -3.45
N ILE A 241 -16.55 -5.48 -3.25
CA ILE A 241 -16.79 -4.29 -2.42
C ILE A 241 -17.35 -4.72 -1.05
N PHE A 242 -16.74 -4.24 0.03
CA PHE A 242 -17.21 -4.48 1.39
C PHE A 242 -18.27 -3.46 1.86
N GLY A 243 -18.25 -2.27 1.30
CA GLY A 243 -19.09 -1.14 1.69
C GLY A 243 -18.47 0.18 1.22
N ASN A 244 -19.11 1.30 1.53
CA ASN A 244 -18.63 2.63 1.17
C ASN A 244 -18.55 3.53 2.41
N ILE A 245 -17.41 4.23 2.53
CA ILE A 245 -17.06 4.97 3.74
C ILE A 245 -17.95 6.18 3.98
N LYS A 246 -18.65 6.68 2.96
CA LYS A 246 -19.60 7.78 3.08
C LYS A 246 -20.82 7.41 3.92
N GLN A 247 -21.21 6.13 3.92
CA GLN A 247 -22.39 5.65 4.65
C GLN A 247 -22.00 5.05 6.00
N ASP A 248 -21.00 4.17 6.01
CA ASP A 248 -20.71 3.34 7.17
C ASP A 248 -19.49 3.80 8.00
N GLY A 249 -18.64 4.69 7.47
CA GLY A 249 -17.33 5.00 8.05
C GLY A 249 -16.31 3.86 7.87
N LEU A 250 -15.01 4.17 7.87
CA LEU A 250 -13.98 3.18 7.54
C LEU A 250 -13.97 2.02 8.54
N MET A 251 -13.99 2.32 9.83
CA MET A 251 -13.74 1.29 10.85
C MET A 251 -14.88 0.29 11.00
N ASN A 252 -16.12 0.69 10.70
CA ASN A 252 -17.25 -0.24 10.72
C ASN A 252 -17.13 -1.24 9.58
N ILE A 253 -16.80 -0.78 8.37
CA ILE A 253 -16.60 -1.67 7.21
C ILE A 253 -15.35 -2.55 7.45
N TRP A 254 -14.28 -1.98 8.00
CA TRP A 254 -13.07 -2.73 8.38
C TRP A 254 -13.40 -3.90 9.30
N LYS A 255 -14.10 -3.65 10.42
CA LYS A 255 -14.51 -4.69 11.38
C LYS A 255 -15.34 -5.79 10.71
N LYS A 256 -16.32 -5.42 9.88
CA LYS A 256 -17.14 -6.38 9.12
C LYS A 256 -16.29 -7.25 8.17
N SER A 257 -15.21 -6.69 7.62
CA SER A 257 -14.31 -7.39 6.67
C SER A 257 -13.29 -8.35 7.32
N LEU A 258 -13.07 -8.27 8.64
CA LEU A 258 -11.99 -8.97 9.34
C LEU A 258 -12.06 -10.49 9.20
N LYS A 259 -13.26 -11.08 9.18
CA LYS A 259 -13.42 -12.54 9.04
C LYS A 259 -12.83 -13.03 7.71
N LEU A 260 -13.22 -12.44 6.59
CA LEU A 260 -12.69 -12.80 5.27
C LEU A 260 -11.19 -12.51 5.16
N ARG A 261 -10.74 -11.38 5.72
CA ARG A 261 -9.32 -11.00 5.73
C ARG A 261 -8.47 -12.00 6.51
N ARG A 262 -8.96 -12.51 7.66
CA ARG A 262 -8.31 -13.57 8.43
C ARG A 262 -8.18 -14.86 7.62
N GLU A 263 -9.24 -15.28 6.94
CA GLU A 263 -9.20 -16.47 6.08
C GLU A 263 -8.11 -16.33 5.00
N ILE A 264 -8.09 -15.20 4.30
CA ILE A 264 -7.08 -14.90 3.27
C ILE A 264 -5.67 -14.84 3.86
N PHE A 265 -5.51 -14.26 5.06
CA PHE A 265 -4.24 -14.22 5.79
C PHE A 265 -3.71 -15.63 6.08
N LEU A 266 -4.59 -16.58 6.40
CA LEU A 266 -4.26 -17.96 6.72
C LEU A 266 -4.13 -18.89 5.50
N GLY A 267 -4.33 -18.35 4.29
CA GLY A 267 -4.22 -19.09 3.03
C GLY A 267 -5.54 -19.63 2.48
N HIS A 268 -6.67 -19.22 3.04
CA HIS A 268 -8.00 -19.60 2.57
C HIS A 268 -8.57 -18.55 1.62
N TYR A 269 -8.48 -18.81 0.32
CA TYR A 269 -8.89 -17.88 -0.73
C TYR A 269 -10.33 -18.13 -1.20
N ALA A 270 -11.29 -17.67 -0.42
CA ALA A 270 -12.72 -17.86 -0.69
C ALA A 270 -13.25 -17.05 -1.88
N ILE A 271 -12.61 -15.92 -2.23
CA ILE A 271 -13.06 -15.04 -3.33
C ILE A 271 -12.28 -15.28 -4.63
N PRO A 272 -12.92 -15.15 -5.82
CA PRO A 272 -12.30 -15.50 -7.10
C PRO A 272 -10.97 -14.80 -7.39
N ILE A 273 -10.89 -13.49 -7.10
CA ILE A 273 -9.68 -12.71 -7.34
C ILE A 273 -8.48 -13.25 -6.55
N CYS A 274 -8.69 -13.63 -5.29
CA CYS A 274 -7.62 -14.18 -4.47
C CYS A 274 -7.18 -15.57 -4.94
N ARG A 275 -8.07 -16.37 -5.55
CA ARG A 275 -7.70 -17.67 -6.15
C ARG A 275 -6.82 -17.51 -7.38
N LYS A 276 -7.14 -16.55 -8.24
CA LYS A 276 -6.39 -16.28 -9.49
C LYS A 276 -5.09 -15.50 -9.28
N CYS A 277 -5.02 -14.67 -8.24
CA CYS A 277 -3.83 -13.89 -7.96
C CYS A 277 -2.62 -14.81 -7.75
N ALA A 278 -1.47 -14.48 -8.34
CA ALA A 278 -0.20 -15.16 -8.13
C ALA A 278 0.33 -15.04 -6.69
N GLY A 279 -0.18 -14.05 -5.93
CA GLY A 279 0.38 -13.66 -4.63
C GLY A 279 1.64 -12.82 -4.81
N PHE A 280 2.13 -12.27 -3.70
CA PHE A 280 3.55 -11.92 -3.59
C PHE A 280 4.18 -13.09 -2.86
N GLU A 281 5.28 -13.64 -3.39
CA GLU A 281 6.13 -14.52 -2.59
C GLU A 281 6.39 -13.79 -1.27
N ALA A 282 6.00 -14.40 -0.15
CA ALA A 282 6.49 -14.00 1.15
C ALA A 282 7.96 -14.44 1.19
N SER A 283 8.82 -13.69 0.52
CA SER A 283 10.27 -13.84 0.53
C SER A 283 10.83 -13.21 1.79
#